data_AF-A0A956SX33-F1
#
_entry.id   AF-A0A956SX33-F1
#
_cell.length_a   1.000
_cell.length_b   1.000
_cell.length_c   1.000
_cell.angle_alpha   90.00
_cell.angle_beta   90.00
_cell.angle_gamma   90.00
#
_symmetry.space_group_name_H-M   'P 1'
#
loop_
_entity.id
_entity.type
_entity.pdbx_description
1 polymer ?
#
loop_
_entity_poly.entity_id
_entity_poly.type
_entity_poly.pdbx_seq_one_letter_code
_entity_poly.pdbx_strand_id
1 'polypeptide(L)'
;MTISLTKGQALSLAKTNPGLSRVFMGLGWDAVKKGGFLGGLLGGGKHEIDLDASVIVFDAARNPIETVYFGQLKSCDGSIRHGGDNRTGDGDGDDEVIHVDLSRLDSRAAHLVFTVNSFRGQTFKEVENAVARLVDETTGKEICSFTLKEQG
;
A
#
# COMPACT_ATOMS: atom_id res chain seq x y z
N MET A 1 19.12 7.13 4.39
CA MET A 1 18.99 6.82 2.96
C MET A 1 17.93 5.75 2.83
N THR A 2 16.89 6.05 2.06
CA THR A 2 15.79 5.12 1.82
C THR A 2 16.05 4.32 0.56
N ILE A 3 15.68 3.04 0.55
CA ILE A 3 15.96 2.14 -0.57
C ILE A 3 14.75 2.09 -1.50
N SER A 4 14.90 2.58 -2.73
CA SER A 4 13.92 2.33 -3.79
C SER A 4 14.14 0.94 -4.37
N LEU A 5 13.13 0.09 -4.28
CA LEU A 5 13.16 -1.29 -4.75
C LEU A 5 12.81 -1.36 -6.24
N THR A 6 13.47 -2.27 -6.94
CA THR A 6 13.13 -2.68 -8.31
C THR A 6 12.43 -4.04 -8.30
N LYS A 7 11.74 -4.38 -9.40
CA LYS A 7 10.99 -5.64 -9.51
C LYS A 7 11.91 -6.84 -9.26
N GLY A 8 11.54 -7.68 -8.30
CA GLY A 8 12.31 -8.87 -7.91
C GLY A 8 13.47 -8.60 -6.94
N GLN A 9 13.71 -7.35 -6.55
CA GLN A 9 14.72 -7.01 -5.56
C GLN A 9 14.26 -7.40 -4.15
N ALA A 10 15.14 -8.06 -3.41
CA ALA A 10 14.92 -8.40 -2.00
C ALA A 10 15.81 -7.52 -1.10
N LEU A 11 15.26 -7.11 0.04
CA LEU A 11 15.97 -6.37 1.08
C LEU A 11 15.83 -7.10 2.41
N SER A 12 16.95 -7.28 3.12
CA SER A 12 16.94 -7.88 4.47
C SER A 12 16.74 -6.82 5.53
N LEU A 13 15.55 -6.78 6.13
CA LEU A 13 15.21 -5.82 7.19
C LEU A 13 16.01 -6.04 8.47
N ALA A 14 16.42 -7.28 8.75
CA ALA A 14 17.23 -7.60 9.94
C ALA A 14 18.59 -6.88 9.95
N LYS A 15 19.14 -6.56 8.77
CA LYS A 15 20.41 -5.83 8.64
C LYS A 15 20.22 -4.32 8.72
N THR A 16 19.09 -3.81 8.23
CA THR A 16 18.85 -2.38 8.10
C THR A 16 18.12 -1.79 9.31
N ASN A 17 17.27 -2.55 9.98
CA ASN A 17 16.48 -2.15 11.16
C ASN A 17 16.31 -3.33 12.14
N PRO A 18 17.33 -3.66 12.94
CA PRO A 18 17.21 -4.67 14.00
C PRO A 18 16.17 -4.22 15.04
N GLY A 19 15.24 -5.12 15.40
CA GLY A 19 14.21 -4.85 16.42
C GLY A 19 12.91 -4.23 15.89
N LEU A 20 12.64 -4.34 14.58
CA LEU A 20 11.40 -3.88 13.97
C LEU A 20 10.17 -4.51 14.66
N SER A 21 9.31 -3.66 15.22
CA SER A 21 8.14 -4.09 16.01
C SER A 21 6.83 -3.57 15.47
N ARG A 22 6.82 -2.35 14.91
CA ARG A 22 5.66 -1.75 14.25
C ARG A 22 6.07 -1.15 12.92
N VAL A 23 5.27 -1.44 11.91
CA VAL A 23 5.44 -0.88 10.56
C VAL A 23 4.10 -0.41 10.03
N PHE A 24 4.15 0.49 9.07
CA PHE A 24 3.03 0.69 8.18
C PHE A 24 3.46 0.63 6.72
N MET A 25 2.57 0.09 5.89
CA MET A 25 2.63 0.24 4.45
C MET A 25 1.76 1.44 4.08
N GLY A 26 2.36 2.41 3.40
CA GLY A 26 1.67 3.56 2.84
C GLY A 26 1.58 3.42 1.33
N LEU A 27 0.40 3.62 0.78
CA LEU A 27 0.14 3.70 -0.65
C LEU A 27 -0.31 5.12 -0.97
N GLY A 28 0.37 5.78 -1.90
CA GLY A 28 -0.03 7.08 -2.42
C GLY A 28 -0.08 7.07 -3.94
N TRP A 29 -1.04 7.78 -4.54
CA TRP A 29 -1.19 7.95 -5.98
C TRP A 29 -1.93 9.23 -6.35
N ASP A 30 -1.61 9.75 -7.53
CA ASP A 30 -2.32 10.88 -8.11
C ASP A 30 -3.24 10.41 -9.25
N ALA A 31 -4.50 10.84 -9.23
CA ALA A 31 -5.38 10.68 -10.38
C ALA A 31 -4.99 11.64 -11.52
N VAL A 32 -4.85 11.12 -12.75
CA VAL A 32 -4.57 11.97 -13.92
C VAL A 32 -5.70 12.98 -14.12
N LYS A 33 -5.38 14.27 -14.01
CA LYS A 33 -6.32 15.37 -14.27
C LYS A 33 -6.59 15.48 -15.78
N LYS A 34 -7.54 14.70 -16.31
CA LYS A 34 -8.06 14.90 -17.68
C LYS A 34 -9.00 16.12 -17.70
N GLY A 35 -8.44 17.33 -17.72
CA GLY A 35 -9.24 18.55 -17.77
C GLY A 35 -8.43 19.82 -17.99
N GLY A 36 -8.10 20.13 -19.25
CA GLY A 36 -7.71 21.49 -19.63
C GLY A 36 -8.91 22.44 -19.58
N PHE A 37 -8.66 23.75 -19.68
CA PHE A 37 -9.67 24.84 -19.62
C PHE A 37 -10.89 24.65 -20.54
N LEU A 38 -10.77 23.84 -21.60
CA LEU A 38 -11.86 23.50 -22.54
C LEU A 38 -12.67 22.23 -22.20
N GLY A 39 -12.16 21.34 -21.33
CA GLY A 39 -12.81 20.07 -20.97
C GLY A 39 -13.95 20.20 -19.96
N GLY A 40 -13.91 21.23 -19.11
CA GLY A 40 -14.97 21.51 -18.13
C GLY A 40 -16.29 21.96 -18.75
N LEU A 41 -16.28 22.42 -20.01
CA LEU A 41 -17.48 22.91 -20.70
C LEU A 41 -18.25 21.82 -21.46
N LEU A 42 -17.63 20.64 -21.68
CA LEU A 42 -18.22 19.50 -22.39
C LEU A 42 -18.34 18.22 -21.53
N GLY A 43 -18.36 18.35 -20.20
CA GLY A 43 -18.61 17.20 -19.32
C GLY A 43 -17.43 16.26 -19.14
N GLY A 44 -16.19 16.78 -19.16
CA GLY A 44 -15.01 16.03 -18.72
C GLY A 44 -15.06 15.79 -17.21
N GLY A 45 -15.62 14.66 -16.78
CA GLY A 45 -15.65 14.27 -15.37
C GLY A 45 -14.26 14.01 -14.82
N LYS A 46 -14.03 14.36 -13.55
CA LYS A 46 -12.90 13.82 -12.78
C LYS A 46 -13.01 12.30 -12.81
N HIS A 47 -12.03 11.63 -13.40
CA HIS A 47 -11.91 10.18 -13.26
C HIS A 47 -11.31 9.90 -11.88
N GLU A 48 -12.14 9.47 -10.94
CA GLU A 48 -11.70 9.03 -9.61
C GLU A 48 -10.91 7.74 -9.78
N ILE A 49 -9.68 7.70 -9.29
CA ILE A 49 -8.84 6.51 -9.30
C ILE A 49 -8.85 5.85 -7.95
N ASP A 50 -9.24 4.58 -7.95
CA ASP A 50 -9.46 3.76 -6.78
C ASP A 50 -8.38 2.67 -6.77
N LEU A 51 -7.33 2.89 -5.97
CA LEU A 51 -6.31 1.89 -5.71
C LEU A 51 -6.48 1.36 -4.28
N ASP A 52 -6.59 0.05 -4.18
CA ASP A 52 -6.80 -0.62 -2.91
C ASP A 52 -5.52 -1.27 -2.42
N ALA A 53 -5.10 -0.92 -1.20
CA ALA A 53 -4.10 -1.66 -0.45
C ALA A 53 -4.74 -2.85 0.27
N SER A 54 -4.03 -3.97 0.33
CA SER A 54 -4.44 -5.12 1.16
C SER A 54 -3.22 -5.85 1.68
N VAL A 55 -3.39 -6.59 2.77
CA VAL A 55 -2.36 -7.48 3.29
C VAL A 55 -2.94 -8.86 3.55
N ILE A 56 -2.22 -9.88 3.06
CA ILE A 56 -2.54 -11.28 3.25
C ILE A 56 -1.48 -11.87 4.17
N VAL A 57 -1.93 -12.52 5.24
CA VAL A 57 -1.07 -13.19 6.21
C VAL A 57 -1.01 -14.67 5.84
N PHE A 58 0.21 -15.22 5.76
CA PHE A 58 0.44 -16.63 5.46
C PHE A 58 1.24 -17.31 6.58
N ASP A 59 0.98 -18.60 6.74
CA ASP A 59 1.80 -19.46 7.58
C ASP A 59 3.13 -19.84 6.89
N ALA A 60 3.99 -20.57 7.61
CA ALA A 60 5.27 -21.05 7.09
C ALA A 60 5.13 -22.01 5.89
N ALA A 61 3.97 -22.65 5.73
CA ALA A 61 3.65 -23.53 4.59
C ALA A 61 3.03 -22.76 3.40
N ARG A 62 2.88 -21.43 3.52
CA ARG A 62 2.23 -20.53 2.54
C ARG A 62 0.72 -20.77 2.40
N ASN A 63 0.05 -21.24 3.45
CA ASN A 63 -1.41 -21.23 3.50
C ASN A 63 -1.90 -19.85 4.01
N PRO A 64 -2.92 -19.25 3.38
CA PRO A 64 -3.47 -18.00 3.86
C PRO A 64 -4.17 -18.21 5.20
N ILE A 65 -3.83 -17.39 6.18
CA ILE A 65 -4.43 -17.38 7.53
C ILE A 65 -5.59 -16.38 7.55
N GLU A 66 -5.33 -15.15 7.11
CA GLU A 66 -6.29 -14.05 7.10
C GLU A 66 -5.92 -13.00 6.05
N THR A 67 -6.85 -12.11 5.74
CA THR A 67 -6.65 -10.99 4.82
C THR A 67 -7.30 -9.75 5.40
N VAL A 68 -6.58 -8.63 5.40
CA VAL A 68 -7.06 -7.32 5.84
C VAL A 68 -7.04 -6.39 4.62
N TYR A 69 -8.18 -5.76 4.37
CA TYR A 69 -8.47 -4.91 3.21
C TYR A 69 -9.64 -3.97 3.54
N PHE A 70 -10.09 -3.14 2.61
CA PHE A 70 -11.19 -2.18 2.83
C PHE A 70 -12.48 -2.81 3.41
N GLY A 71 -12.78 -4.08 3.09
CA GLY A 71 -13.95 -4.80 3.62
C GLY A 71 -13.75 -5.41 5.01
N GLN A 72 -12.50 -5.57 5.45
CA GLN A 72 -12.11 -6.09 6.76
C GLN A 72 -10.95 -5.26 7.31
N LEU A 73 -11.28 -4.15 7.98
CA LEU A 73 -10.30 -3.14 8.39
C LEU A 73 -9.35 -3.56 9.52
N LYS A 74 -9.56 -4.72 10.15
CA LYS A 74 -8.76 -5.20 11.28
C LYS A 74 -8.57 -6.71 11.19
N SER A 75 -7.39 -7.18 11.57
CA SER A 75 -7.15 -8.61 11.81
C SER A 75 -7.89 -9.10 13.06
N CYS A 76 -8.06 -10.41 13.16
CA CYS A 76 -8.73 -11.04 14.31
C CYS A 76 -7.98 -10.80 15.63
N ASP A 77 -6.64 -10.80 15.59
CA ASP A 77 -5.76 -10.53 16.75
C ASP A 77 -5.55 -9.02 17.03
N GLY A 78 -6.06 -8.17 16.13
CA GLY A 78 -5.90 -6.71 16.17
C GLY A 78 -4.45 -6.23 15.96
N SER A 79 -3.56 -7.08 15.43
CA SER A 79 -2.19 -6.73 15.07
C SER A 79 -2.11 -5.91 13.78
N ILE A 80 -3.08 -6.08 12.87
CA ILE A 80 -3.15 -5.36 11.60
C ILE A 80 -4.38 -4.45 11.57
N ARG A 81 -4.19 -3.22 11.09
CA ARG A 81 -5.27 -2.24 10.91
C ARG A 81 -5.15 -1.49 9.59
N HIS A 82 -6.19 -1.57 8.77
CA HIS A 82 -6.40 -0.73 7.60
C HIS A 82 -6.91 0.66 8.02
N GLY A 83 -6.34 1.72 7.46
CA GLY A 83 -6.67 3.12 7.78
C GLY A 83 -8.03 3.57 7.24
N GLY A 84 -8.48 2.97 6.15
CA GLY A 84 -9.71 3.31 5.45
C GLY A 84 -9.51 3.18 3.94
N ASP A 85 -10.59 3.26 3.19
CA ASP A 85 -10.62 3.21 1.73
C ASP A 85 -10.57 4.65 1.19
N ASN A 86 -9.56 4.96 0.36
CA ASN A 86 -9.48 6.23 -0.37
C ASN A 86 -9.75 5.98 -1.85
N ARG A 87 -10.88 6.48 -2.33
CA ARG A 87 -11.38 6.18 -3.69
C ARG A 87 -10.95 7.17 -4.76
N THR A 88 -10.28 8.25 -4.35
CA THR A 88 -10.02 9.39 -5.24
C THR A 88 -8.54 9.64 -5.44
N GLY A 89 -7.70 9.29 -4.47
CA GLY A 89 -6.30 9.74 -4.42
C GLY A 89 -6.21 11.26 -4.22
N ASP A 90 -7.24 11.89 -3.64
CA ASP A 90 -7.19 13.31 -3.30
C ASP A 90 -6.54 13.46 -1.91
N GLY A 91 -5.28 13.87 -1.88
CA GLY A 91 -4.53 14.11 -0.64
C GLY A 91 -3.04 14.29 -0.90
N ASP A 92 -2.32 14.86 0.08
CA ASP A 92 -0.86 14.83 0.07
C ASP A 92 -0.38 13.63 0.90
N GLY A 93 0.48 12.79 0.33
CA GLY A 93 1.17 11.73 1.08
C GLY A 93 0.62 10.33 0.80
N ASP A 94 0.31 9.58 1.86
CA ASP A 94 -0.25 8.23 1.75
C ASP A 94 -1.77 8.32 1.75
N ASP A 95 -2.38 7.96 0.63
CA ASP A 95 -3.83 7.89 0.45
C ASP A 95 -4.44 6.74 1.23
N GLU A 96 -3.75 5.59 1.27
CA GLU A 96 -4.11 4.45 2.10
C GLU A 96 -2.94 3.97 2.95
N VAL A 97 -3.26 3.53 4.17
CA VAL A 97 -2.25 3.08 5.14
C VAL A 97 -2.71 1.79 5.80
N ILE A 98 -1.82 0.79 5.83
CA ILE A 98 -2.00 -0.44 6.61
C ILE A 98 -0.94 -0.49 7.70
N HIS A 99 -1.38 -0.40 8.95
CA HIS A 99 -0.53 -0.56 10.13
C HIS A 99 -0.42 -2.03 10.53
N VAL A 100 0.78 -2.43 10.96
CA VAL A 100 1.08 -3.78 11.43
C VAL A 100 1.94 -3.71 12.69
N ASP A 101 1.44 -4.27 13.79
CA ASP A 101 2.20 -4.57 15.00
C ASP A 101 2.73 -6.00 14.93
N LEU A 102 3.98 -6.14 14.51
CA LEU A 102 4.68 -7.41 14.34
C LEU A 102 4.82 -8.17 15.67
N SER A 103 4.78 -7.48 16.80
CA SER A 103 4.89 -8.11 18.13
C SER A 103 3.60 -8.81 18.57
N ARG A 104 2.48 -8.51 17.91
CA ARG A 104 1.15 -9.01 18.24
C ARG A 104 0.57 -9.97 17.21
N LEU A 105 1.29 -10.21 16.12
CA LEU A 105 0.86 -11.16 15.09
C LEU A 105 0.65 -12.55 15.68
N ASP A 106 -0.37 -13.25 15.18
CA ASP A 106 -0.55 -14.68 15.42
C ASP A 106 0.77 -15.44 15.25
N SER A 107 1.08 -16.32 16.20
CA SER A 107 2.31 -17.14 16.20
C SER A 107 2.51 -17.99 14.93
N ARG A 108 1.44 -18.23 14.16
CA ARG A 108 1.49 -18.96 12.89
C ARG A 108 1.92 -18.08 11.73
N ALA A 109 1.82 -16.75 11.84
CA ALA A 109 2.17 -15.81 10.78
C ALA A 109 3.68 -15.87 10.49
N ALA A 110 4.03 -16.21 9.25
CA ALA A 110 5.40 -16.29 8.77
C ALA A 110 5.67 -15.32 7.61
N HIS A 111 4.64 -14.99 6.82
CA HIS A 111 4.77 -14.07 5.70
C HIS A 111 3.61 -13.07 5.68
N LEU A 112 3.94 -11.82 5.40
CA LEU A 112 2.97 -10.76 5.10
C LEU A 112 3.16 -10.37 3.63
N VAL A 113 2.10 -10.46 2.86
CA VAL A 113 2.11 -10.07 1.44
C VAL A 113 1.19 -8.87 1.29
N PHE A 114 1.78 -7.72 1.00
CA PHE A 114 1.05 -6.52 0.65
C PHE A 114 0.74 -6.52 -0.84
N THR A 115 -0.50 -6.24 -1.19
CA THR A 115 -0.96 -6.15 -2.57
C THR A 115 -1.59 -4.79 -2.82
N VAL A 116 -1.38 -4.26 -4.01
CA VAL A 116 -2.05 -3.06 -4.51
C VAL A 116 -2.81 -3.48 -5.77
N ASN A 117 -4.11 -3.20 -5.82
CA ASN A 117 -4.93 -3.49 -6.99
C ASN A 117 -5.78 -2.25 -7.36
N SER A 118 -6.36 -2.26 -8.56
CA SER A 118 -7.40 -1.30 -8.92
C SER A 118 -8.72 -2.05 -9.08
N PHE A 119 -9.66 -1.82 -8.15
CA PHE A 119 -10.92 -2.56 -8.13
C PHE A 119 -11.89 -2.12 -9.24
N ARG A 120 -11.74 -0.89 -9.76
CA ARG A 120 -12.65 -0.30 -10.76
C ARG A 120 -12.25 -0.54 -12.22
N GLY A 121 -11.27 -1.40 -12.47
CA GLY A 121 -10.85 -1.76 -13.84
C GLY A 121 -10.10 -0.65 -14.57
N GLN A 122 -9.59 0.34 -13.84
CA GLN A 122 -8.73 1.37 -14.38
C GLN A 122 -7.34 0.78 -14.62
N THR A 123 -6.70 1.18 -15.71
CA THR A 123 -5.33 0.74 -15.97
C THR A 123 -4.35 1.62 -15.21
N PHE A 124 -3.25 1.05 -14.69
CA PHE A 124 -2.17 1.81 -14.05
C PHE A 124 -1.57 2.93 -14.92
N LYS A 125 -1.85 2.95 -16.23
CA LYS A 125 -1.50 4.02 -17.17
C LYS A 125 -2.20 5.35 -16.89
N GLU A 126 -3.33 5.31 -16.20
CA GLU A 126 -4.09 6.50 -15.83
C GLU A 126 -3.72 7.01 -14.44
N VAL A 127 -2.78 6.35 -13.76
CA VAL A 127 -2.32 6.69 -12.42
C VAL A 127 -0.94 7.37 -12.51
N GLU A 128 -0.82 8.54 -11.90
CA GLU A 128 0.46 9.24 -11.76
C GLU A 128 1.03 9.03 -10.37
N ASN A 129 2.36 9.03 -10.27
CA ASN A 129 3.11 8.98 -9.01
C ASN A 129 2.71 7.87 -8.01
N ALA A 130 2.17 6.75 -8.49
CA ALA A 130 1.81 5.64 -7.62
C ALA A 130 3.04 5.04 -6.92
N VAL A 131 3.09 5.14 -5.59
CA VAL A 131 4.20 4.65 -4.76
C VAL A 131 3.64 3.88 -3.58
N ALA A 132 4.17 2.67 -3.36
CA ALA A 132 4.01 1.94 -2.13
C ALA A 132 5.30 2.05 -1.31
N ARG A 133 5.20 2.32 -0.02
CA ARG A 133 6.36 2.43 0.88
C ARG A 133 6.13 1.71 2.18
N LEU A 134 7.22 1.22 2.77
CA LEU A 134 7.24 0.58 4.08
C LEU A 134 8.01 1.46 5.05
N VAL A 135 7.40 1.77 6.19
CA VAL A 135 7.95 2.69 7.18
C VAL A 135 8.00 2.00 8.54
N ASP A 136 9.09 2.19 9.27
CA ASP A 136 9.17 1.84 10.68
C ASP A 136 8.40 2.90 11.49
N GLU A 137 7.27 2.49 12.07
CA GLU A 137 6.39 3.40 12.82
C GLU A 137 7.05 3.89 14.12
N THR A 138 8.00 3.13 14.67
CA THR A 138 8.66 3.49 15.93
C THR A 138 9.68 4.60 15.76
N THR A 139 10.34 4.65 14.60
CA THR A 139 11.37 5.66 14.29
C THR A 139 10.91 6.72 13.28
N GLY A 140 9.77 6.49 12.62
CA GLY A 140 9.28 7.32 11.52
C GLY A 140 10.12 7.24 10.25
N LYS A 141 11.04 6.28 10.16
CA LYS A 141 11.97 6.17 9.03
C LYS A 141 11.40 5.28 7.93
N GLU A 142 11.37 5.79 6.71
CA GLU A 142 11.07 4.97 5.54
C GLU A 142 12.19 3.95 5.32
N ILE A 143 11.80 2.68 5.23
CA ILE A 143 12.69 1.54 5.07
C ILE A 143 12.96 1.34 3.58
N CYS A 144 11.89 1.25 2.80
CA CYS A 144 11.93 1.12 1.36
C CYS A 144 10.66 1.64 0.69
N SER A 145 10.77 1.94 -0.60
CA SER A 145 9.65 2.31 -1.46
C SER A 145 9.73 1.59 -2.80
N PHE A 146 8.58 1.43 -3.44
CA PHE A 146 8.42 0.81 -4.74
C PHE A 146 7.45 1.66 -5.57
N THR A 147 7.92 2.15 -6.71
CA THR A 147 7.08 2.91 -7.65
C THR A 147 6.28 1.93 -8.52
N LEU A 148 4.95 2.01 -8.43
CA LEU A 148 4.01 1.24 -9.22
C LEU A 148 3.87 1.86 -10.61
N LYS A 149 4.95 1.89 -11.39
CA LYS A 149 4.91 2.29 -12.78
C LYS A 149 5.01 1.06 -13.65
N GLU A 150 3.97 0.80 -14.43
CA GLU A 150 4.02 -0.18 -15.50
C GLU A 150 4.98 0.38 -16.57
N GLN A 151 6.25 0.01 -16.52
CA GLN A 151 7.07 0.02 -17.74
C GLN A 151 6.58 -1.16 -18.57
N GLY A 152 5.63 -0.87 -19.46
CA GLY A 152 5.32 -1.73 -20.59
C GLY A 152 6.53 -1.88 -21.50
#